data_AF-A0A7S0VR48-F1
#
_entry.id   AF-A0A7S0VR48-F1
#
_cell.length_a   1.000
_cell.length_b   1.000
_cell.length_c   1.000
_cell.angle_alpha   90.00
_cell.angle_beta   90.00
_cell.angle_gamma   90.00
#
_symmetry.space_group_name_H-M   'P 1'
#
loop_
_entity.id
_entity.type
_entity.pdbx_description
1 polymer ?
#
loop_
_entity_poly.entity_id
_entity_poly.type
_entity_poly.pdbx_seq_one_letter_code
_entity_poly.pdbx_strand_id
1 'polypeptide(L)'
;PNFCAYNFPAVVLTAGKEKWEHLSEAYGELVKDIQWKVRRTLSFSLHEIALILGPEKTKAHLLPALDAFLMDLDEVKVGVLQNLSKLLGVLDPEARGEYVGLLCSLEMESDNWRFRQLLAQQLGDLFGLYADDVLETELYPMFLKLCRDPVAEVRGSAAIQLPQILARIKALNVRWRDEFMEELGDLATDRVYVYRLSYVWMSECLVSDEEEERFDADAFGKDFLPHLVKLAEDAVPNIRQRCASLFSKLAKKPSFAPRHEVDACLSSLRADKEVDVLRIMGEEIEIGITSAKHNGLPNGAQRDAEVRLRDGD
;
A
#
# COMPACT_ATOMS: atom_id res chain seq x y z
N PRO A 1 -1.35 11.27 34.95
CA PRO A 1 -1.47 10.01 34.16
C PRO A 1 -1.31 10.21 32.65
N ASN A 2 -2.12 11.05 32.00
CA ASN A 2 -2.08 11.18 30.53
C ASN A 2 -0.74 11.68 29.96
N PHE A 3 -0.13 12.71 30.56
CA PHE A 3 1.21 13.17 30.17
C PHE A 3 2.30 12.10 30.44
N CYS A 4 2.10 11.26 31.46
CA CYS A 4 3.02 10.16 31.73
C CYS A 4 2.93 9.10 30.64
N ALA A 5 1.71 8.71 30.23
CA ALA A 5 1.49 7.76 29.13
C ALA A 5 2.07 8.28 27.81
N TYR A 6 1.85 9.57 27.49
CA TYR A 6 2.35 10.18 26.26
C TYR A 6 3.89 10.17 26.18
N ASN A 7 4.57 10.48 27.29
CA ASN A 7 6.04 10.53 27.33
C ASN A 7 6.69 9.18 27.65
N PHE A 8 5.91 8.13 27.91
CA PHE A 8 6.42 6.84 28.38
C PHE A 8 7.46 6.22 27.44
N PRO A 9 7.25 6.17 26.11
CA PRO A 9 8.25 5.64 25.17
C PRO A 9 9.58 6.39 25.25
N ALA A 10 9.55 7.72 25.39
CA ALA A 10 10.76 8.54 25.53
C ALA A 10 11.50 8.28 26.85
N VAL A 11 10.77 8.04 27.94
CA VAL A 11 11.34 7.64 29.23
C VAL A 11 12.01 6.27 29.11
N VAL A 12 11.35 5.29 28.48
CA VAL A 12 11.92 3.95 28.26
C VAL A 12 13.15 4.02 27.37
N LEU A 13 13.11 4.82 26.31
CA LEU A 13 14.25 5.04 25.40
C LEU A 13 15.45 5.62 26.16
N THR A 14 15.22 6.62 27.01
CA THR A 14 16.27 7.31 27.77
C THR A 14 16.85 6.41 28.86
N ALA A 15 16.01 5.68 29.58
CA ALA A 15 16.44 4.76 30.64
C ALA A 15 17.14 3.51 30.08
N GLY A 16 16.74 3.08 28.89
CA GLY A 16 17.19 1.86 28.24
C GLY A 16 16.50 0.59 28.77
N LYS A 17 16.50 -0.46 27.94
CA LYS A 17 15.87 -1.76 28.25
C LYS A 17 16.37 -2.42 29.55
N GLU A 18 17.63 -2.16 29.93
CA GLU A 18 18.26 -2.67 31.16
C GLU A 18 17.60 -2.14 32.43
N LYS A 19 16.88 -1.01 32.34
CA LYS A 19 16.18 -0.38 33.47
C LYS A 19 14.67 -0.63 33.45
N TRP A 20 14.17 -1.47 32.54
CA TRP A 20 12.74 -1.78 32.41
C TRP A 20 12.06 -2.18 33.73
N GLU A 21 12.74 -2.95 34.58
CA GLU A 21 12.17 -3.40 35.87
C GLU A 21 11.78 -2.25 36.80
N HIS A 22 12.39 -1.06 36.64
CA HIS A 22 12.02 0.12 37.43
C HIS A 22 10.82 0.88 36.82
N LEU A 23 10.45 0.57 35.58
CA LEU A 23 9.38 1.22 34.82
C LEU A 23 8.16 0.31 34.63
N SER A 24 8.33 -1.01 34.73
CA SER A 24 7.32 -2.02 34.40
C SER A 24 6.07 -1.93 35.28
N GLU A 25 6.23 -1.62 36.57
CA GLU A 25 5.11 -1.41 37.49
C GLU A 25 4.28 -0.19 37.05
N ALA A 26 4.93 0.96 36.83
CA ALA A 26 4.26 2.17 36.37
C ALA A 26 3.59 1.97 35.00
N TYR A 27 4.21 1.20 34.11
CA TYR A 27 3.61 0.82 32.84
C TYR A 27 2.34 0.00 33.04
N GLY A 28 2.38 -1.01 33.91
CA GLY A 28 1.24 -1.86 34.25
C GLY A 28 0.05 -1.08 34.82
N GLU A 29 0.31 -0.09 35.67
CA GLU A 29 -0.72 0.81 36.19
C GLU A 29 -1.37 1.66 35.08
N LEU A 30 -0.57 2.17 34.13
CA LEU A 30 -1.09 2.96 33.01
C LEU A 30 -1.93 2.11 32.02
N VAL A 31 -1.54 0.85 31.81
CA VAL A 31 -2.31 -0.10 30.97
C VAL A 31 -3.71 -0.34 31.57
N LYS A 32 -3.84 -0.32 32.90
CA LYS A 32 -5.09 -0.58 33.63
C LYS A 32 -5.80 0.68 34.10
N ASP A 33 -5.35 1.87 33.70
CA ASP A 33 -5.88 3.15 34.17
C ASP A 33 -7.38 3.24 33.88
N ILE A 34 -8.16 3.71 34.85
CA ILE A 34 -9.62 3.86 34.73
C ILE A 34 -10.01 4.80 33.58
N GLN A 35 -9.15 5.76 33.23
CA GLN A 35 -9.37 6.71 32.16
C GLN A 35 -8.96 6.09 30.83
N TRP A 36 -9.93 5.74 30.00
CA TRP A 36 -9.69 5.16 28.67
C TRP A 36 -8.77 6.04 27.79
N LYS A 37 -8.76 7.36 27.97
CA LYS A 37 -7.86 8.28 27.25
C LYS A 37 -6.38 8.01 27.57
N VAL A 38 -6.06 7.59 28.79
CA VAL A 38 -4.70 7.21 29.19
C VAL A 38 -4.30 5.92 28.49
N ARG A 39 -5.16 4.90 28.55
CA ARG A 39 -4.96 3.61 27.87
C ARG A 39 -4.82 3.77 26.37
N ARG A 40 -5.65 4.62 25.75
CA ARG A 40 -5.54 5.02 24.35
C ARG A 40 -4.18 5.64 24.05
N THR A 41 -3.75 6.64 24.81
CA THR A 41 -2.43 7.25 24.58
C THR A 41 -1.31 6.20 24.60
N LEU A 42 -1.40 5.24 25.52
CA LEU A 42 -0.41 4.17 25.63
C LEU A 42 -0.48 3.18 24.47
N SER A 43 -1.69 2.79 24.04
CA SER A 43 -1.89 1.82 22.96
C SER A 43 -1.25 2.25 21.63
N PHE A 44 -1.27 3.55 21.33
CA PHE A 44 -0.64 4.12 20.13
C PHE A 44 0.89 4.02 20.13
N SER A 45 1.53 3.88 21.30
CA SER A 45 2.99 3.86 21.42
C SER A 45 3.57 2.50 21.84
N LEU A 46 2.72 1.48 21.99
CA LEU A 46 3.12 0.12 22.39
C LEU A 46 4.24 -0.46 21.50
N HIS A 47 4.11 -0.29 20.18
CA HIS A 47 5.08 -0.76 19.20
C HIS A 47 6.46 -0.10 19.34
N GLU A 48 6.52 1.18 19.72
CA GLU A 48 7.79 1.88 19.97
C GLU A 48 8.49 1.32 21.21
N ILE A 49 7.72 1.05 22.27
CA ILE A 49 8.25 0.43 23.50
C ILE A 49 8.77 -0.98 23.17
N ALA A 50 8.02 -1.76 22.37
CA ALA A 50 8.46 -3.08 21.93
C ALA A 50 9.79 -3.04 21.19
N LEU A 51 9.97 -2.09 20.26
CA LEU A 51 11.24 -1.89 19.54
C LEU A 51 12.41 -1.57 20.46
N ILE A 52 12.20 -0.79 21.53
CA ILE A 52 13.24 -0.46 22.51
C ILE A 52 13.60 -1.67 23.38
N LEU A 53 12.60 -2.42 23.83
CA LEU A 53 12.77 -3.54 24.76
C LEU A 53 13.29 -4.81 24.10
N GLY A 54 12.97 -5.02 22.82
CA GLY A 54 13.30 -6.22 22.07
C GLY A 54 12.38 -7.41 22.36
N PRO A 55 12.61 -8.57 21.69
CA PRO A 55 11.69 -9.71 21.67
C PRO A 55 11.37 -10.27 23.06
N GLU A 56 12.39 -10.62 23.85
CA GLU A 56 12.21 -11.29 25.15
C GLU A 56 11.33 -10.50 26.12
N LYS A 57 11.62 -9.19 26.27
CA LYS A 57 10.86 -8.32 27.16
C LYS A 57 9.50 -7.95 26.59
N THR A 58 9.37 -7.86 25.26
CA THR A 58 8.07 -7.67 24.62
C THR A 58 7.15 -8.86 24.89
N LYS A 59 7.65 -10.08 24.69
CA LYS A 59 6.92 -11.33 24.99
C LYS A 59 6.48 -11.40 26.45
N ALA A 60 7.39 -11.12 27.38
CA ALA A 60 7.11 -11.23 28.80
C ALA A 60 6.19 -10.13 29.36
N HIS A 61 6.27 -8.90 28.86
CA HIS A 61 5.67 -7.74 29.52
C HIS A 61 4.69 -6.92 28.67
N LEU A 62 4.81 -6.97 27.34
CA LEU A 62 3.99 -6.12 26.46
C LEU A 62 2.84 -6.88 25.80
N LEU A 63 2.97 -8.19 25.55
CA LEU A 63 1.86 -8.98 24.99
C LEU A 63 0.60 -8.96 25.87
N PRO A 64 0.68 -9.06 27.21
CA PRO A 64 -0.51 -8.89 28.05
C PRO A 64 -1.19 -7.52 27.90
N ALA A 65 -0.41 -6.47 27.61
CA ALA A 65 -0.96 -5.14 27.35
C ALA A 65 -1.59 -5.05 25.95
N LEU A 66 -0.97 -5.67 24.94
CA LEU A 66 -1.55 -5.80 23.60
C LEU A 66 -2.92 -6.48 23.67
N ASP A 67 -3.01 -7.62 24.33
CA ASP A 67 -4.25 -8.39 24.47
C ASP A 67 -5.33 -7.58 25.23
N ALA A 68 -4.93 -6.87 26.29
CA ALA A 68 -5.84 -5.99 27.01
C ALA A 68 -6.38 -4.85 26.13
N PHE A 69 -5.53 -4.21 25.33
CA PHE A 69 -5.95 -3.14 24.43
C PHE A 69 -6.83 -3.64 23.27
N LEU A 70 -6.61 -4.85 22.78
CA LEU A 70 -7.45 -5.48 21.75
C LEU A 70 -8.87 -5.81 22.26
N MET A 71 -9.03 -6.00 23.56
CA MET A 71 -10.31 -6.24 24.24
C MET A 71 -10.96 -4.96 24.80
N ASP A 72 -10.34 -3.80 24.60
CA ASP A 72 -10.80 -2.50 25.13
C ASP A 72 -11.81 -1.82 24.19
N LEU A 73 -12.10 -0.53 24.42
CA LEU A 73 -12.90 0.31 23.52
C LEU A 73 -12.23 0.45 22.15
N ASP A 74 -13.04 0.64 21.11
CA ASP A 74 -12.55 0.83 19.75
C ASP A 74 -11.51 1.96 19.65
N GLU A 75 -11.68 3.06 20.40
CA GLU A 75 -10.72 4.17 20.41
C GLU A 75 -9.34 3.78 20.94
N VAL A 76 -9.25 2.75 21.78
CA VAL A 76 -8.00 2.17 22.30
C VAL A 76 -7.46 1.13 21.33
N LYS A 77 -8.32 0.24 20.80
CA LYS A 77 -7.95 -0.80 19.82
C LYS A 77 -7.25 -0.21 18.60
N VAL A 78 -7.76 0.90 18.05
CA VAL A 78 -7.15 1.59 16.90
C VAL A 78 -5.66 1.86 17.12
N GLY A 79 -5.24 2.19 18.35
CA GLY A 79 -3.84 2.50 18.64
C GLY A 79 -2.89 1.35 18.42
N VAL A 80 -3.24 0.14 18.87
CA VAL A 80 -2.41 -1.06 18.61
C VAL A 80 -2.57 -1.55 17.18
N LEU A 81 -3.78 -1.49 16.63
CA LEU A 81 -4.05 -1.96 15.26
C LEU A 81 -3.31 -1.14 14.21
N GLN A 82 -3.08 0.15 14.43
CA GLN A 82 -2.39 1.01 13.46
C GLN A 82 -0.92 0.66 13.22
N ASN A 83 -0.25 0.01 14.18
CA ASN A 83 1.16 -0.38 14.08
C ASN A 83 1.37 -1.85 14.46
N LEU A 84 0.36 -2.69 14.23
CA LEU A 84 0.37 -4.10 14.63
C LEU A 84 1.51 -4.87 13.96
N SER A 85 1.73 -4.68 12.66
CA SER A 85 2.83 -5.31 11.91
C SER A 85 4.21 -4.99 12.51
N LYS A 86 4.46 -3.73 12.90
CA LYS A 86 5.72 -3.31 13.53
C LYS A 86 5.94 -4.00 14.87
N LEU A 87 4.89 -4.12 15.68
CA LEU A 87 4.95 -4.84 16.96
C LEU A 87 5.22 -6.33 16.74
N LEU A 88 4.45 -6.97 15.85
CA LEU A 88 4.62 -8.38 15.50
C LEU A 88 6.01 -8.68 14.91
N GLY A 89 6.60 -7.71 14.20
CA GLY A 89 7.96 -7.80 13.67
C GLY A 89 9.06 -7.85 14.75
N VAL A 90 8.79 -7.40 15.97
CA VAL A 90 9.70 -7.54 17.12
C VAL A 90 9.72 -8.97 17.65
N LEU A 91 8.60 -9.71 17.52
CA LEU A 91 8.44 -11.04 18.10
C LEU A 91 9.23 -12.09 17.32
N ASP A 92 9.59 -13.17 18.02
CA ASP A 92 10.06 -14.38 17.37
C ASP A 92 8.93 -15.08 16.57
N PRO A 93 9.24 -15.96 15.60
CA PRO A 93 8.22 -16.59 14.74
C PRO A 93 7.16 -17.40 15.51
N GLU A 94 7.52 -18.03 16.63
CA GLU A 94 6.59 -18.82 17.42
C GLU A 94 5.54 -17.91 18.07
N ALA A 95 5.97 -16.89 18.81
CA ALA A 95 5.07 -15.92 19.43
C ALA A 95 4.24 -15.14 18.39
N ARG A 96 4.84 -14.82 17.23
CA ARG A 96 4.15 -14.15 16.12
C ARG A 96 3.04 -15.01 15.50
N GLY A 97 3.24 -16.33 15.45
CA GLY A 97 2.27 -17.29 14.95
C GLY A 97 0.95 -17.29 15.72
N GLU A 98 1.00 -17.04 17.03
CA GLU A 98 -0.19 -16.98 17.91
C GLU A 98 -1.18 -15.88 17.50
N TYR A 99 -0.70 -14.82 16.83
CA TYR A 99 -1.53 -13.68 16.41
C TYR A 99 -2.16 -13.83 15.02
N VAL A 100 -1.88 -14.91 14.28
CA VAL A 100 -2.48 -15.12 12.95
C VAL A 100 -4.01 -15.20 13.04
N GLY A 101 -4.54 -15.90 14.03
CA GLY A 101 -5.99 -15.98 14.26
C GLY A 101 -6.64 -14.63 14.54
N LEU A 102 -5.93 -13.71 15.20
CA LEU A 102 -6.39 -12.33 15.39
C LEU A 102 -6.45 -11.57 14.06
N LEU A 103 -5.46 -11.73 13.18
CA LEU A 103 -5.47 -11.07 11.86
C LEU A 103 -6.69 -11.55 11.05
N CYS A 104 -6.97 -12.85 11.08
CA CYS A 104 -8.13 -13.43 10.40
C CYS A 104 -9.47 -12.94 11.00
N SER A 105 -9.58 -12.81 12.32
CA SER A 105 -10.79 -12.29 12.95
C SER A 105 -11.03 -10.81 12.65
N LEU A 106 -9.96 -10.00 12.57
CA LEU A 106 -10.06 -8.60 12.17
C LEU A 106 -10.56 -8.44 10.73
N GLU A 107 -10.15 -9.33 9.82
CA GLU A 107 -10.66 -9.36 8.44
C GLU A 107 -12.13 -9.79 8.38
N MET A 108 -12.47 -10.92 9.01
CA MET A 108 -13.78 -11.58 8.84
C MET A 108 -14.91 -11.00 9.71
N GLU A 109 -14.63 -10.65 10.96
CA GLU A 109 -15.67 -10.43 11.99
C GLU A 109 -15.83 -8.96 12.38
N SER A 110 -14.98 -8.07 11.88
CA SER A 110 -15.06 -6.66 12.26
C SER A 110 -16.16 -5.93 11.48
N ASP A 111 -17.27 -5.62 12.16
CA ASP A 111 -18.27 -4.66 11.65
C ASP A 111 -17.66 -3.26 11.41
N ASN A 112 -16.55 -2.95 12.11
CA ASN A 112 -15.82 -1.71 11.97
C ASN A 112 -14.84 -1.79 10.79
N TRP A 113 -15.29 -1.32 9.61
CA TRP A 113 -14.47 -1.28 8.40
C TRP A 113 -13.12 -0.57 8.59
N ARG A 114 -13.00 0.33 9.59
CA ARG A 114 -11.73 1.00 9.88
C ARG A 114 -10.67 0.02 10.38
N PHE A 115 -11.05 -1.04 11.09
CA PHE A 115 -10.10 -2.08 11.53
C PHE A 115 -9.61 -2.90 10.34
N ARG A 116 -10.52 -3.30 9.44
CA ARG A 116 -10.15 -3.94 8.17
C ARG A 116 -9.25 -3.05 7.33
N GLN A 117 -9.51 -1.74 7.31
CA GLN A 117 -8.63 -0.78 6.64
C GLN A 117 -7.23 -0.73 7.28
N LEU A 118 -7.12 -0.67 8.61
CA LEU A 118 -5.83 -0.65 9.31
C LEU A 118 -5.04 -1.94 9.05
N LEU A 119 -5.72 -3.09 9.00
CA LEU A 119 -5.11 -4.36 8.60
C LEU A 119 -4.62 -4.32 7.14
N ALA A 120 -5.48 -3.88 6.22
CA ALA A 120 -5.15 -3.75 4.80
C ALA A 120 -3.95 -2.83 4.55
N GLN A 121 -3.78 -1.76 5.34
CA GLN A 121 -2.64 -0.83 5.24
C GLN A 121 -1.29 -1.47 5.59
N GLN A 122 -1.29 -2.65 6.22
CA GLN A 122 -0.09 -3.30 6.74
C GLN A 122 0.18 -4.66 6.09
N LEU A 123 -0.64 -5.10 5.13
CA LEU A 123 -0.49 -6.43 4.54
C LEU A 123 0.87 -6.63 3.86
N GLY A 124 1.43 -5.61 3.21
CA GLY A 124 2.77 -5.71 2.61
C GLY A 124 3.82 -6.09 3.67
N ASP A 125 3.79 -5.42 4.82
CA ASP A 125 4.71 -5.69 5.93
C ASP A 125 4.46 -7.06 6.54
N LEU A 126 3.18 -7.44 6.74
CA LEU A 126 2.81 -8.75 7.26
C LEU A 126 3.31 -9.89 6.36
N PHE A 127 3.21 -9.75 5.03
CA PHE A 127 3.78 -10.73 4.09
C PHE A 127 5.31 -10.90 4.26
N GLY A 128 6.01 -9.86 4.69
CA GLY A 128 7.44 -9.91 5.02
C GLY A 128 7.76 -10.66 6.31
N LEU A 129 6.78 -10.84 7.21
CA LEU A 129 6.97 -11.42 8.53
C LEU A 129 6.68 -12.92 8.59
N TYR A 130 5.80 -13.44 7.75
CA TYR A 130 5.37 -14.84 7.84
C TYR A 130 6.06 -15.76 6.82
N ALA A 131 6.07 -17.05 7.15
CA ALA A 131 6.59 -18.12 6.31
C ALA A 131 5.56 -18.55 5.26
N ASP A 132 6.04 -19.24 4.22
CA ASP A 132 5.28 -19.59 3.01
C ASP A 132 3.95 -20.30 3.30
N ASP A 133 3.93 -21.20 4.28
CA ASP A 133 2.74 -21.94 4.71
C ASP A 133 1.64 -21.00 5.21
N VAL A 134 1.98 -20.05 6.09
CA VAL A 134 1.01 -19.06 6.61
C VAL A 134 0.62 -18.05 5.53
N LEU A 135 1.54 -17.73 4.61
CA LEU A 135 1.22 -16.88 3.47
C LEU A 135 0.15 -17.53 2.60
N GLU A 136 0.34 -18.80 2.23
CA GLU A 136 -0.57 -19.56 1.37
C GLU A 136 -1.95 -19.75 2.01
N THR A 137 -2.00 -20.19 3.27
CA THR A 137 -3.28 -20.61 3.88
C THR A 137 -4.07 -19.45 4.48
N GLU A 138 -3.42 -18.36 4.90
CA GLU A 138 -4.09 -17.29 5.66
C GLU A 138 -3.98 -15.92 4.97
N LEU A 139 -2.76 -15.43 4.74
CA LEU A 139 -2.55 -14.03 4.32
C LEU A 139 -2.88 -13.77 2.85
N TYR A 140 -2.64 -14.73 1.97
CA TYR A 140 -3.05 -14.66 0.57
C TYR A 140 -4.58 -14.56 0.43
N PRO A 141 -5.38 -15.50 0.97
CA PRO A 141 -6.84 -15.38 0.93
C PRO A 141 -7.35 -14.08 1.57
N MET A 142 -6.74 -13.65 2.69
CA MET A 142 -7.06 -12.40 3.36
C MET A 142 -6.87 -11.18 2.45
N PHE A 143 -5.75 -11.10 1.72
CA PHE A 143 -5.49 -10.03 0.77
C PHE A 143 -6.57 -9.97 -0.32
N LEU A 144 -6.90 -11.10 -0.94
CA LEU A 144 -7.91 -11.15 -2.00
C LEU A 144 -9.32 -10.75 -1.53
N LYS A 145 -9.68 -11.10 -0.29
CA LYS A 145 -10.94 -10.65 0.31
C LYS A 145 -10.95 -9.15 0.55
N LEU A 146 -9.86 -8.57 1.06
CA LEU A 146 -9.76 -7.12 1.27
C LEU A 146 -9.75 -6.33 -0.05
N CYS A 147 -9.24 -6.91 -1.15
CA CYS A 147 -9.40 -6.35 -2.50
C CYS A 147 -10.87 -6.32 -2.98
N ARG A 148 -11.74 -7.15 -2.40
CA ARG A 148 -13.18 -7.24 -2.67
C ARG A 148 -14.03 -6.66 -1.54
N ASP A 149 -13.44 -5.91 -0.60
CA ASP A 149 -14.18 -5.30 0.51
C ASP A 149 -15.29 -4.36 0.00
N PRO A 150 -16.48 -4.31 0.63
CA PRO A 150 -17.54 -3.38 0.24
C PRO A 150 -17.11 -1.89 0.31
N VAL A 151 -16.19 -1.53 1.22
CA VAL A 151 -15.74 -0.16 1.44
C VAL A 151 -14.54 0.17 0.56
N ALA A 152 -14.64 1.27 -0.20
CA ALA A 152 -13.62 1.66 -1.18
C ALA A 152 -12.26 1.97 -0.56
N GLU A 153 -12.26 2.56 0.63
CA GLU A 153 -11.08 2.92 1.40
C GLU A 153 -10.30 1.68 1.88
N VAL A 154 -10.99 0.56 2.14
CA VAL A 154 -10.34 -0.72 2.47
C VAL A 154 -9.68 -1.29 1.21
N ARG A 155 -10.42 -1.33 0.09
CA ARG A 155 -9.87 -1.81 -1.20
C ARG A 155 -8.66 -0.99 -1.64
N GLY A 156 -8.71 0.34 -1.48
CA GLY A 156 -7.60 1.23 -1.79
C GLY A 156 -6.37 0.97 -0.93
N SER A 157 -6.55 0.77 0.37
CA SER A 157 -5.46 0.38 1.27
C SER A 157 -4.81 -0.94 0.85
N ALA A 158 -5.61 -1.96 0.50
CA ALA A 158 -5.10 -3.24 0.00
C ALA A 158 -4.35 -3.08 -1.32
N ALA A 159 -4.89 -2.28 -2.27
CA ALA A 159 -4.30 -2.08 -3.57
C ALA A 159 -2.87 -1.52 -3.52
N ILE A 160 -2.61 -0.62 -2.56
CA ILE A 160 -1.27 -0.03 -2.34
C ILE A 160 -0.24 -1.09 -1.90
N GLN A 161 -0.67 -2.20 -1.29
CA GLN A 161 0.22 -3.25 -0.79
C GLN A 161 0.67 -4.23 -1.88
N LEU A 162 -0.04 -4.31 -3.01
CA LEU A 162 0.23 -5.30 -4.06
C LEU A 162 1.69 -5.33 -4.53
N PRO A 163 2.39 -4.19 -4.77
CA PRO A 163 3.79 -4.23 -5.18
C PRO A 163 4.70 -4.97 -4.21
N GLN A 164 4.56 -4.71 -2.90
CA GLN A 164 5.37 -5.37 -1.86
C GLN A 164 5.02 -6.85 -1.72
N ILE A 165 3.73 -7.20 -1.85
CA ILE A 165 3.27 -8.59 -1.85
C ILE A 165 3.85 -9.36 -3.04
N LEU A 166 3.80 -8.81 -4.26
CA LEU A 166 4.38 -9.45 -5.44
C LEU A 166 5.90 -9.58 -5.36
N ALA A 167 6.59 -8.57 -4.81
CA ALA A 167 8.02 -8.65 -4.55
C ALA A 167 8.35 -9.79 -3.59
N ARG A 168 7.55 -9.98 -2.54
CA ARG A 168 7.70 -11.08 -1.57
C ARG A 168 7.44 -12.45 -2.20
N ILE A 169 6.36 -12.59 -2.96
CA ILE A 169 6.01 -13.80 -3.73
C ILE A 169 7.16 -14.19 -4.66
N LYS A 170 7.72 -13.22 -5.40
CA LYS A 170 8.87 -13.43 -6.28
C LYS A 170 10.12 -13.85 -5.51
N ALA A 171 10.42 -13.18 -4.41
CA ALA A 171 11.62 -13.47 -3.59
C ALA A 171 11.59 -14.87 -2.95
N LEU A 172 10.40 -15.34 -2.57
CA LEU A 172 10.21 -16.68 -2.01
C LEU A 172 10.10 -17.77 -3.08
N ASN A 173 9.82 -17.40 -4.34
CA ASN A 173 9.55 -18.34 -5.43
C ASN A 173 8.47 -19.37 -5.05
N VAL A 174 7.36 -18.86 -4.52
CA VAL A 174 6.24 -19.67 -4.00
C VAL A 174 5.54 -20.44 -5.10
N ARG A 175 4.98 -21.61 -4.76
CA ARG A 175 4.30 -22.50 -5.73
C ARG A 175 2.91 -22.01 -6.13
N TRP A 176 2.23 -21.32 -5.22
CA TRP A 176 0.88 -20.78 -5.38
C TRP A 176 0.84 -19.45 -6.14
N ARG A 177 1.96 -19.01 -6.74
CA ARG A 177 2.05 -17.73 -7.45
C ARG A 177 1.05 -17.63 -8.60
N ASP A 178 0.92 -18.67 -9.41
CA ASP A 178 0.04 -18.60 -10.59
C ASP A 178 -1.43 -18.62 -10.19
N GLU A 179 -1.80 -19.37 -9.15
CA GLU A 179 -3.14 -19.34 -8.54
C GLU A 179 -3.46 -17.95 -7.98
N PHE A 180 -2.52 -17.34 -7.25
CA PHE A 180 -2.63 -15.94 -6.79
C PHE A 180 -2.94 -14.98 -7.93
N MET A 181 -2.23 -15.12 -9.06
CA MET A 181 -2.40 -14.22 -10.20
C MET A 181 -3.71 -14.47 -10.95
N GLU A 182 -4.17 -15.72 -11.02
CA GLU A 182 -5.47 -16.09 -11.59
C GLU A 182 -6.62 -15.48 -10.78
N GLU A 183 -6.64 -15.69 -9.45
CA GLU A 183 -7.69 -15.16 -8.58
C GLU A 183 -7.66 -13.61 -8.45
N LEU A 184 -6.48 -13.00 -8.59
CA LEU A 184 -6.35 -11.55 -8.74
C LEU A 184 -6.94 -11.09 -10.08
N GLY A 185 -6.70 -11.84 -11.15
CA GLY A 185 -7.26 -11.62 -12.49
C GLY A 185 -8.78 -11.70 -12.53
N ASP A 186 -9.41 -12.49 -11.66
CA ASP A 186 -10.88 -12.57 -11.56
C ASP A 186 -11.51 -11.21 -11.27
N LEU A 187 -10.85 -10.34 -10.49
CA LEU A 187 -11.36 -8.98 -10.25
C LEU A 187 -11.53 -8.21 -11.55
N ALA A 188 -10.67 -8.41 -12.55
CA ALA A 188 -10.76 -7.74 -13.85
C ALA A 188 -11.98 -8.18 -14.67
N THR A 189 -12.57 -9.33 -14.37
CA THR A 189 -13.72 -9.90 -15.10
C THR A 189 -15.00 -9.94 -14.27
N ASP A 190 -14.95 -9.42 -13.05
CA ASP A 190 -16.07 -9.46 -12.11
C ASP A 190 -17.29 -8.73 -12.67
N ARG A 191 -18.49 -9.24 -12.36
CA ARG A 191 -19.76 -8.62 -12.77
C ARG A 191 -19.95 -7.25 -12.13
N VAL A 192 -19.43 -7.08 -10.90
CA VAL A 192 -19.50 -5.83 -10.15
C VAL A 192 -18.35 -4.92 -10.59
N TYR A 193 -18.71 -3.80 -11.21
CA TYR A 193 -17.73 -2.88 -11.80
C TYR A 193 -16.71 -2.32 -10.79
N VAL A 194 -17.06 -2.21 -9.50
CA VAL A 194 -16.15 -1.68 -8.49
C VAL A 194 -14.93 -2.58 -8.27
N TYR A 195 -15.04 -3.89 -8.48
CA TYR A 195 -13.91 -4.82 -8.36
C TYR A 195 -13.03 -4.79 -9.61
N ARG A 196 -13.64 -4.65 -10.79
CA ARG A 196 -12.89 -4.36 -12.03
C ARG A 196 -12.12 -3.04 -11.92
N LEU A 197 -12.74 -2.01 -11.35
CA LEU A 197 -12.09 -0.74 -11.05
C LEU A 197 -10.92 -0.90 -10.06
N SER A 198 -11.09 -1.71 -9.00
CA SER A 198 -10.00 -2.05 -8.09
C SER A 198 -8.84 -2.71 -8.81
N TYR A 199 -9.08 -3.60 -9.78
CA TYR A 199 -8.01 -4.23 -10.58
C TYR A 199 -7.18 -3.20 -11.36
N VAL A 200 -7.84 -2.22 -12.00
CA VAL A 200 -7.14 -1.12 -12.70
C VAL A 200 -6.30 -0.31 -11.72
N TRP A 201 -6.86 0.03 -10.55
CA TRP A 201 -6.13 0.79 -9.53
C TRP A 201 -4.93 0.01 -8.98
N MET A 202 -5.09 -1.28 -8.66
CA MET A 202 -3.99 -2.15 -8.26
C MET A 202 -2.87 -2.18 -9.30
N SER A 203 -3.24 -2.27 -10.59
CA SER A 203 -2.28 -2.22 -11.69
C SER A 203 -1.56 -0.87 -11.77
N GLU A 204 -2.26 0.23 -11.50
CA GLU A 204 -1.67 1.57 -11.44
C GLU A 204 -0.64 1.71 -10.31
N CYS A 205 -0.88 1.09 -9.15
CA CYS A 205 0.06 1.06 -8.03
C CYS A 205 1.39 0.37 -8.40
N LEU A 206 1.39 -0.61 -9.31
CA LEU A 206 2.60 -1.30 -9.78
C LEU A 206 3.49 -0.42 -10.65
N VAL A 207 2.91 0.62 -11.26
CA VAL A 207 3.60 1.51 -12.19
C VAL A 207 3.69 2.93 -11.68
N SER A 208 3.59 3.16 -10.36
CA SER A 208 3.78 4.49 -9.77
C SER A 208 5.18 5.06 -10.00
N ASP A 209 5.31 6.39 -9.96
CA ASP A 209 6.56 7.11 -10.28
C ASP A 209 7.43 7.36 -9.04
N GLU A 210 6.92 7.01 -7.85
CA GLU A 210 7.56 7.34 -6.57
C GLU A 210 8.80 6.46 -6.29
N GLU A 211 8.93 5.33 -6.98
CA GLU A 211 10.09 4.45 -6.90
C GLU A 211 10.34 3.87 -8.31
N GLU A 212 11.43 4.28 -8.96
CA GLU A 212 11.90 3.62 -10.18
C GLU A 212 12.07 2.12 -9.87
N GLU A 213 11.41 1.27 -10.68
CA GLU A 213 11.52 -0.20 -10.66
C GLU A 213 10.77 -0.97 -9.53
N ARG A 214 9.58 -0.54 -9.05
CA ARG A 214 8.77 -1.41 -8.16
C ARG A 214 8.39 -2.75 -8.78
N PHE A 215 8.14 -2.80 -10.09
CA PHE A 215 7.69 -4.02 -10.76
C PHE A 215 8.28 -4.16 -12.17
N ASP A 216 8.63 -5.40 -12.52
CA ASP A 216 9.24 -5.75 -13.79
C ASP A 216 8.27 -5.54 -14.96
N ALA A 217 8.70 -4.81 -15.99
CA ALA A 217 7.83 -4.43 -17.10
C ALA A 217 7.37 -5.63 -17.95
N ASP A 218 8.20 -6.67 -18.06
CA ASP A 218 7.85 -7.88 -18.79
C ASP A 218 6.84 -8.73 -18.00
N ALA A 219 7.01 -8.85 -16.68
CA ALA A 219 6.01 -9.44 -15.81
C ALA A 219 4.68 -8.68 -15.89
N PHE A 220 4.70 -7.35 -15.88
CA PHE A 220 3.47 -6.56 -16.03
C PHE A 220 2.79 -6.81 -17.38
N GLY A 221 3.58 -6.81 -18.45
CA GLY A 221 3.11 -7.09 -19.80
C GLY A 221 2.51 -8.48 -19.94
N LYS A 222 3.05 -9.47 -19.23
CA LYS A 222 2.55 -10.84 -19.22
C LYS A 222 1.27 -10.99 -18.39
N ASP A 223 1.29 -10.48 -17.16
CA ASP A 223 0.29 -10.85 -16.16
C ASP A 223 -0.88 -9.85 -16.05
N PHE A 224 -0.66 -8.56 -16.32
CA PHE A 224 -1.67 -7.52 -16.11
C PHE A 224 -2.21 -6.93 -17.42
N LEU A 225 -1.33 -6.69 -18.39
CA LEU A 225 -1.71 -6.04 -19.64
C LEU A 225 -2.86 -6.74 -20.40
N PRO A 226 -2.95 -8.08 -20.49
CA PRO A 226 -4.06 -8.75 -21.17
C PRO A 226 -5.44 -8.43 -20.58
N HIS A 227 -5.51 -8.22 -19.26
CA HIS A 227 -6.75 -7.83 -18.58
C HIS A 227 -7.05 -6.34 -18.79
N LEU A 228 -6.02 -5.48 -18.68
CA LEU A 228 -6.16 -4.03 -18.84
C LEU A 228 -6.61 -3.63 -20.26
N VAL A 229 -6.13 -4.33 -21.29
CA VAL A 229 -6.56 -4.11 -22.67
C VAL A 229 -8.08 -4.31 -22.81
N LYS A 230 -8.63 -5.35 -22.18
CA LYS A 230 -10.08 -5.60 -22.18
C LYS A 230 -10.83 -4.54 -21.37
N LEU A 231 -10.28 -4.11 -20.24
CA LEU A 231 -10.88 -3.07 -19.38
C LEU A 231 -10.86 -1.67 -20.02
N ALA A 232 -9.94 -1.40 -20.94
CA ALA A 232 -9.96 -0.16 -21.73
C ALA A 232 -11.21 -0.03 -22.61
N GLU A 233 -11.88 -1.15 -22.92
CA GLU A 233 -13.13 -1.21 -23.70
C GLU A 233 -14.37 -1.47 -22.81
N ASP A 234 -14.23 -1.38 -21.48
CA ASP A 234 -15.31 -1.71 -20.54
C ASP A 234 -16.56 -0.86 -20.78
N ALA A 235 -17.75 -1.46 -20.63
CA ALA A 235 -19.00 -0.74 -20.78
C ALA A 235 -19.15 0.43 -19.79
N VAL A 236 -18.50 0.38 -18.63
CA VAL A 236 -18.58 1.40 -17.57
C VAL A 236 -17.55 2.51 -17.80
N PRO A 237 -17.99 3.78 -17.99
CA PRO A 237 -17.10 4.92 -18.22
C PRO A 237 -15.99 5.09 -17.18
N ASN A 238 -16.30 4.91 -15.89
CA ASN A 238 -15.33 5.09 -14.81
C ASN A 238 -14.12 4.15 -14.91
N ILE A 239 -14.31 2.95 -15.46
CA ILE A 239 -13.23 1.98 -15.68
C ILE A 239 -12.35 2.46 -16.83
N ARG A 240 -12.96 2.86 -17.95
CA ARG A 240 -12.24 3.40 -19.12
C ARG A 240 -11.48 4.69 -18.78
N GLN A 241 -12.06 5.54 -17.92
CA GLN A 241 -11.43 6.75 -17.41
C GLN A 241 -10.16 6.43 -16.62
N ARG A 242 -10.20 5.44 -15.72
CA ARG A 242 -8.98 5.00 -15.01
C ARG A 242 -7.97 4.33 -15.93
N CYS A 243 -8.44 3.56 -16.91
CA CYS A 243 -7.57 3.00 -17.94
C CYS A 243 -6.85 4.11 -18.73
N ALA A 244 -7.54 5.19 -19.10
CA ALA A 244 -6.93 6.35 -19.76
C ALA A 244 -5.76 6.94 -18.96
N SER A 245 -5.92 7.12 -17.65
CA SER A 245 -4.82 7.55 -16.78
C SER A 245 -3.66 6.54 -16.77
N LEU A 246 -3.98 5.25 -16.58
CA LEU A 246 -2.98 4.18 -16.50
C LEU A 246 -2.19 4.02 -17.81
N PHE A 247 -2.86 3.88 -18.95
CA PHE A 247 -2.20 3.71 -20.25
C PHE A 247 -1.38 4.95 -20.64
N SER A 248 -1.83 6.15 -20.27
CA SER A 248 -1.05 7.38 -20.48
C SER A 248 0.24 7.36 -19.67
N LYS A 249 0.19 6.86 -18.43
CA LYS A 249 1.36 6.66 -17.58
C LYS A 249 2.32 5.59 -18.14
N LEU A 250 1.77 4.47 -18.62
CA LEU A 250 2.56 3.41 -19.25
C LEU A 250 3.33 3.94 -20.46
N ALA A 251 2.70 4.71 -21.34
CA ALA A 251 3.37 5.26 -22.53
C ALA A 251 4.51 6.25 -22.22
N LYS A 252 4.51 6.87 -21.03
CA LYS A 252 5.62 7.73 -20.58
C LYS A 252 6.83 6.91 -20.11
N LYS A 253 6.66 5.61 -19.81
CA LYS A 253 7.73 4.74 -19.33
C LYS A 253 8.44 4.04 -20.49
N PRO A 254 9.76 4.22 -20.67
CA PRO A 254 10.51 3.62 -21.78
C PRO A 254 10.39 2.09 -21.87
N SER A 255 10.21 1.40 -20.73
CA SER A 255 10.05 -0.05 -20.65
C SER A 255 8.71 -0.56 -21.21
N PHE A 256 7.71 0.31 -21.35
CA PHE A 256 6.40 -0.01 -21.92
C PHE A 256 6.16 0.63 -23.29
N ALA A 257 6.94 1.66 -23.65
CA ALA A 257 6.84 2.37 -24.91
C ALA A 257 6.86 1.52 -26.19
N PRO A 258 7.57 0.36 -26.30
CA PRO A 258 7.56 -0.42 -27.54
C PRO A 258 6.34 -1.37 -27.69
N ARG A 259 5.35 -1.33 -26.79
CA ARG A 259 4.23 -2.29 -26.79
C ARG A 259 3.05 -1.78 -27.62
N HIS A 260 2.81 -2.42 -28.76
CA HIS A 260 1.69 -2.13 -29.67
C HIS A 260 0.32 -2.13 -28.96
N GLU A 261 0.14 -2.97 -27.94
CA GLU A 261 -1.10 -3.02 -27.16
C GLU A 261 -1.38 -1.71 -26.42
N VAL A 262 -0.34 -1.05 -25.88
CA VAL A 262 -0.46 0.24 -25.18
C VAL A 262 -0.90 1.32 -26.16
N ASP A 263 -0.28 1.39 -27.34
CA ASP A 263 -0.63 2.36 -28.37
C ASP A 263 -2.04 2.14 -28.94
N ALA A 264 -2.45 0.89 -29.11
CA ALA A 264 -3.80 0.54 -29.57
C ALA A 264 -4.87 0.99 -28.56
N CYS A 265 -4.67 0.71 -27.27
CA CYS A 265 -5.57 1.17 -26.21
C CYS A 265 -5.64 2.69 -26.13
N LEU A 266 -4.50 3.39 -26.20
CA LEU A 266 -4.48 4.87 -26.22
C LEU A 266 -5.23 5.46 -27.41
N SER A 267 -5.09 4.84 -28.59
CA SER A 267 -5.82 5.26 -29.79
C SER A 267 -7.32 5.08 -29.63
N SER A 268 -7.76 3.95 -29.06
CA SER A 268 -9.17 3.69 -28.75
C SER A 268 -9.73 4.70 -27.72
N LEU A 269 -9.02 4.94 -26.63
CA LEU A 269 -9.44 5.86 -25.55
C LEU A 269 -9.47 7.33 -25.99
N ARG A 270 -8.63 7.74 -26.94
CA ARG A 270 -8.71 9.08 -27.57
C ARG A 270 -9.95 9.26 -28.45
N ALA A 271 -10.57 8.17 -28.88
CA ALA A 271 -11.81 8.16 -29.65
C ALA A 271 -13.04 7.78 -28.79
N ASP A 272 -12.91 7.79 -27.46
CA ASP A 272 -14.01 7.47 -26.55
C ASP A 272 -15.18 8.46 -26.71
N LYS A 273 -16.37 8.02 -26.32
CA LYS A 273 -17.60 8.83 -26.39
C LYS A 273 -17.81 9.65 -25.13
N GLU A 274 -17.18 9.26 -24.02
CA GLU A 274 -17.36 9.89 -22.71
C GLU A 274 -16.43 11.08 -22.53
N VAL A 275 -17.00 12.22 -22.17
CA VAL A 275 -16.26 13.50 -22.03
C VAL A 275 -15.14 13.39 -20.99
N ASP A 276 -15.36 12.70 -19.88
CA ASP A 276 -14.35 12.54 -18.84
C ASP A 276 -13.15 11.69 -19.27
N VAL A 277 -13.37 10.70 -20.15
CA VAL A 277 -12.29 9.89 -20.73
C VAL A 277 -11.49 10.76 -21.69
N LEU A 278 -12.17 11.48 -22.59
CA LEU A 278 -11.53 12.39 -23.54
C LEU A 278 -10.74 13.51 -22.85
N ARG A 279 -11.26 14.03 -21.74
CA ARG A 279 -10.59 15.07 -20.94
C ARG A 279 -9.23 14.59 -20.42
N ILE A 280 -9.16 13.40 -19.82
CA ILE A 280 -7.90 12.81 -19.35
C ILE A 280 -6.92 12.63 -20.51
N MET A 281 -7.41 12.12 -21.65
CA MET A 281 -6.58 11.95 -22.84
C MET A 281 -6.09 13.28 -23.42
N GLY A 282 -6.86 14.36 -23.28
CA GLY A 282 -6.51 15.71 -23.75
C GLY A 282 -5.54 16.47 -22.84
N GLU A 283 -5.76 16.45 -21.53
CA GLU A 283 -4.87 17.05 -20.52
C GLU A 283 -3.43 16.53 -20.68
N GLU A 284 -3.27 15.25 -21.01
CA GLU A 284 -1.96 14.63 -21.20
C GLU A 284 -1.28 15.01 -22.52
N ILE A 285 -2.04 15.33 -23.58
CA ILE A 285 -1.49 15.87 -24.84
C ILE A 285 -0.91 17.26 -24.58
N GLU A 286 -1.59 18.11 -23.80
CA GLU A 286 -1.10 19.45 -23.46
C GLU A 286 0.18 19.39 -22.61
N ILE A 287 0.24 18.49 -21.62
CA ILE A 287 1.45 18.27 -20.81
C ILE A 287 2.59 17.72 -21.68
N GLY A 288 2.31 16.74 -22.55
CA GLY A 288 3.28 16.16 -23.47
C GLY A 288 3.89 17.17 -24.45
N ILE A 289 3.07 18.08 -25.02
CA ILE A 289 3.54 19.18 -25.86
C ILE A 289 4.40 20.16 -25.06
N THR A 290 4.04 20.46 -23.82
CA THR A 290 4.78 21.38 -22.96
C THR A 290 6.15 20.80 -22.56
N SER A 291 6.21 19.51 -22.23
CA SER A 291 7.45 18.79 -21.91
C SER A 291 8.36 18.63 -23.15
N ALA A 292 7.80 18.32 -24.32
CA ALA A 292 8.55 18.23 -25.57
C ALA A 292 9.13 19.59 -26.02
N LYS A 293 8.43 20.70 -25.75
CA LYS A 293 8.96 22.06 -26.00
C LYS A 293 10.13 22.43 -25.08
N HIS A 294 10.22 21.85 -23.87
CA HIS A 294 11.37 22.04 -22.98
C HIS A 294 12.56 21.13 -23.30
N ASN A 295 12.32 19.92 -23.82
CA ASN A 295 13.39 18.99 -24.21
C ASN A 295 13.83 19.14 -25.69
N GLY A 296 13.21 20.05 -26.45
CA GLY A 296 13.42 20.26 -27.88
C GLY A 296 13.99 21.63 -28.24
N LEU A 297 15.10 22.04 -27.61
CA LEU A 297 15.98 23.06 -28.17
C LEU A 297 17.42 22.51 -28.17
N PRO A 298 18.02 22.20 -29.34
CA PRO A 298 19.45 21.99 -29.41
C PRO A 298 20.13 23.30 -28.98
N ASN A 299 20.97 23.23 -27.96
CA ASN A 299 21.91 24.29 -27.58
C ASN A 299 22.86 24.56 -28.76
N GLY A 300 22.43 25.41 -29.69
CA GLY A 300 23.18 25.66 -30.91
C GLY A 300 22.46 26.51 -31.95
N ALA A 301 21.65 27.50 -31.54
CA ALA A 301 21.11 28.50 -32.48
C ALA A 301 20.62 29.81 -31.82
N GLN A 302 21.19 30.19 -30.66
CA GLN A 302 20.96 31.52 -30.06
C GLN A 302 22.30 32.18 -29.70
N ARG A 303 23.18 32.28 -30.71
CA ARG A 303 24.31 33.20 -30.75
C ARG A 303 24.50 33.62 -32.20
N ASP A 304 23.56 34.36 -32.77
CA ASP A 304 23.78 35.09 -34.03
C ASP A 304 22.77 36.24 -34.29
N ALA A 305 21.96 36.62 -33.29
CA ALA A 305 21.03 37.75 -33.42
C ALA A 305 21.40 39.00 -32.59
N GLU A 306 22.52 39.00 -31.85
CA GLU A 306 22.93 40.14 -31.01
C GLU A 306 24.33 40.73 -31.34
N VAL A 307 24.97 40.33 -32.44
CA VAL A 307 26.31 40.85 -32.84
C VAL A 307 26.27 41.65 -34.17
N ARG A 308 25.10 42.02 -34.69
CA ARG A 308 24.99 42.89 -35.90
C ARG A 308 24.36 44.26 -35.64
N LEU A 309 24.61 44.85 -34.47
CA LEU A 309 24.26 46.25 -34.17
C LEU A 309 25.33 46.99 -33.33
N ARG A 310 26.59 46.52 -33.35
CA ARG A 310 27.76 47.28 -32.91
C ARG A 310 28.90 46.94 -33.87
N ASP A 311 29.57 47.98 -34.37
CA ASP A 311 30.49 48.01 -35.53
C ASP A 311 29.74 48.06 -36.88
N GLY A 312 29.62 49.15 -37.64
CA GLY A 312 30.18 50.50 -37.63
C GLY A 312 30.12 51.02 -39.09
N ASP A 313 29.76 52.29 -39.26
CA ASP A 313 29.81 53.12 -40.50
C ASP A 313 28.89 52.82 -41.69
#